data_AF-A0A9D9EWU2-F1
#
_entry.id   AF-A0A9D9EWU2-F1
#
_cell.length_a   1.000
_cell.length_b   1.000
_cell.length_c   1.000
_cell.angle_alpha   90.00
_cell.angle_beta   90.00
_cell.angle_gamma   90.00
#
_symmetry.space_group_name_H-M   'P 1'
#
loop_
_entity.id
_entity.type
_entity.pdbx_description
1 polymer ?
#
loop_
_entity_poly.entity_id
_entity_poly.type
_entity_poly.pdbx_seq_one_letter_code
_entity_poly.pdbx_strand_id
1 'polypeptide(L)' 'TFEQQDIGPLCDEMFGDSDYERVIFDLPVEQLRSAMDVNTDKELLALLKRDYSTSDAFDRFSEFVNDNHLKYNIYCG' A
#
# COMPACT_ATOMS: atom_id res chain seq x y z
N THR A 1 -9.26 -0.53 31.10
CA THR A 1 -8.47 -1.59 30.46
C THR A 1 -8.96 -1.66 29.03
N PHE A 2 -8.10 -1.45 28.05
CA PHE A 2 -8.47 -1.68 26.65
C PHE A 2 -8.67 -3.19 26.52
N GLU A 3 -9.90 -3.64 26.72
CA GLU A 3 -10.32 -4.97 26.35
C GLU A 3 -10.04 -5.07 24.85
N GLN A 4 -9.00 -5.81 24.49
CA GLN A 4 -8.64 -6.09 23.11
C GLN A 4 -9.78 -6.92 22.53
N GLN A 5 -10.71 -6.22 21.87
CA GLN A 5 -11.76 -6.84 21.06
C GLN A 5 -11.09 -7.58 19.90
N ASP A 6 -11.60 -8.76 19.60
CA ASP A 6 -11.13 -9.61 18.51
C ASP A 6 -11.54 -9.01 17.15
N ILE A 7 -10.56 -8.54 16.37
CA ILE A 7 -10.73 -7.98 15.01
C ILE A 7 -10.59 -9.06 13.91
N GLY A 8 -10.38 -10.33 14.27
CA GLY A 8 -10.24 -11.42 13.30
C GLY A 8 -11.44 -11.61 12.37
N PRO A 9 -12.69 -11.61 12.88
CA PRO A 9 -13.89 -11.64 12.04
C PRO A 9 -14.08 -10.38 11.18
N LEU A 10 -13.51 -9.26 11.61
CA LEU A 10 -13.45 -8.00 10.87
C LEU A 10 -12.35 -7.99 9.81
N CYS A 11 -11.50 -9.01 9.70
CA CYS A 11 -10.49 -9.08 8.63
C CYS A 11 -10.68 -10.27 7.68
N ASP A 12 -11.44 -11.28 8.11
CA ASP A 12 -11.84 -12.43 7.30
C ASP A 12 -12.83 -11.98 6.20
N GLU A 13 -13.81 -11.21 6.64
CA GLU A 13 -14.42 -10.14 5.88
C GLU A 13 -13.27 -9.09 5.84
N MET A 14 -12.29 -8.99 4.94
CA MET A 14 -11.52 -7.74 4.56
C MET A 14 -10.74 -8.00 3.30
N PHE A 15 -10.19 -9.20 3.28
CA PHE A 15 -9.37 -9.66 2.18
C PHE A 15 -10.08 -10.76 1.39
N GLY A 16 -11.35 -11.01 1.76
CA GLY A 16 -12.41 -11.37 0.83
C GLY A 16 -13.83 -11.38 1.42
N ASP A 17 -14.42 -10.34 2.05
CA ASP A 17 -14.08 -8.92 2.34
C ASP A 17 -15.11 -8.33 3.36
N SER A 18 -14.70 -7.43 4.28
CA SER A 18 -15.39 -6.42 5.14
C SER A 18 -14.60 -5.19 4.88
N ASP A 19 -15.24 -4.18 4.33
CA ASP A 19 -14.51 -3.08 3.70
C ASP A 19 -13.65 -2.35 4.73
N TYR A 20 -12.36 -2.67 4.73
CA TYR A 20 -11.36 -1.90 5.42
C TYR A 20 -10.40 -1.32 4.39
N GLU A 21 -10.17 -0.02 4.51
CA GLU A 21 -9.25 0.70 3.65
C GLU A 21 -7.82 0.30 4.00
N ARG A 22 -7.24 -0.52 3.13
CA ARG A 22 -5.80 -0.78 3.18
C ARG A 22 -5.06 0.42 2.63
N VAL A 23 -4.38 1.13 3.52
CA VAL A 23 -3.56 2.28 3.13
C VAL A 23 -2.10 1.97 3.44
N ILE A 24 -1.27 2.02 2.41
CA ILE A 24 0.19 2.09 2.56
C ILE A 24 0.52 3.55 2.88
N PHE A 25 1.04 3.79 4.07
CA PHE A 25 1.42 5.13 4.52
C PHE A 25 2.84 5.15 5.09
N ASP A 26 3.36 6.35 5.33
CA ASP A 26 4.74 6.61 5.74
C ASP A 26 5.82 6.05 4.79
N LEU A 27 5.46 5.65 3.57
CA LEU A 27 6.40 5.23 2.53
C LEU A 27 7.23 6.44 2.07
N PRO A 28 8.55 6.47 2.31
CA PRO A 28 9.37 7.62 1.92
C PRO A 28 9.43 7.76 0.40
N VAL A 29 9.07 8.94 -0.11
CA VAL A 29 9.07 9.25 -1.56
C VAL A 29 10.45 8.99 -2.19
N GLU A 30 11.55 9.27 -1.47
CA GLU A 30 12.90 9.00 -1.95
C GLU A 30 13.19 7.51 -2.18
N GLN A 31 12.71 6.63 -1.28
CA GLN A 31 12.85 5.19 -1.44
C GLN A 31 12.02 4.71 -2.64
N LEU A 32 10.78 5.18 -2.74
CA LEU A 32 9.89 4.85 -3.84
C LEU A 32 10.45 5.29 -5.19
N ARG A 33 11.00 6.51 -5.28
CA ARG A 33 11.67 7.01 -6.49
C ARG A 33 12.88 6.15 -6.88
N SER A 34 13.71 5.80 -5.90
CA SER A 34 14.91 4.98 -6.13
C SER A 34 14.52 3.57 -6.61
N ALA A 35 13.49 2.97 -6.03
CA ALA A 35 13.03 1.63 -6.40
C ALA A 35 12.35 1.60 -7.79
N MET A 36 11.69 2.69 -8.18
CA MET A 36 11.03 2.83 -9.48
C MET A 36 11.93 3.42 -10.57
N ASP A 37 13.21 3.67 -10.27
CA ASP A 37 14.20 4.25 -11.19
C ASP A 37 13.74 5.58 -11.83
N VAL A 38 13.21 6.49 -11.01
CA VAL A 38 12.76 7.84 -11.43
C VAL A 38 13.47 8.93 -10.64
N ASN A 39 13.74 10.07 -11.28
CA ASN A 39 14.57 11.13 -10.70
C ASN A 39 13.73 12.25 -10.07
N THR A 40 12.48 12.42 -10.49
CA THR A 40 11.62 13.52 -10.05
C THR A 40 10.25 13.04 -9.56
N ASP A 41 9.62 13.83 -8.70
CA ASP A 41 8.27 13.54 -8.20
C ASP A 41 7.22 13.58 -9.33
N LYS A 42 7.48 14.38 -10.38
CA LYS A 42 6.62 14.45 -11.57
C LYS A 42 6.68 13.16 -12.39
N GLU A 43 7.86 12.59 -12.57
CA GLU A 43 8.05 11.29 -13.23
C GLU A 43 7.39 10.17 -12.42
N LEU A 44 7.60 10.17 -11.09
CA LEU A 44 6.94 9.23 -10.20
C LEU A 44 5.41 9.30 -10.32
N LEU A 45 4.84 10.50 -10.25
CA LEU A 45 3.39 10.68 -10.37
C LEU A 45 2.87 10.22 -11.74
N ALA A 46 3.61 10.47 -12.83
CA ALA A 46 3.23 10.01 -14.16
C ALA A 46 3.25 8.49 -14.28
N LEU A 47 4.27 7.84 -13.69
CA LEU A 47 4.40 6.38 -13.64
C LEU A 47 3.26 5.76 -12.83
N LEU A 48 2.99 6.28 -11.61
CA LEU A 48 1.91 5.78 -10.77
C LEU A 48 0.55 5.89 -11.45
N LYS A 49 0.26 7.04 -12.09
CA LYS A 49 -0.98 7.20 -12.86
C LYS A 49 -1.07 6.24 -14.04
N ARG A 50 0.03 5.99 -14.75
CA ARG A 50 0.04 5.09 -15.91
C ARG A 50 -0.14 3.62 -15.51
N ASP A 51 0.57 3.18 -14.48
CA ASP A 51 0.74 1.74 -14.18
C ASP A 51 -0.18 1.22 -13.07
N TYR A 52 -0.73 2.13 -12.25
CA TYR A 52 -1.54 1.81 -11.07
C TYR A 52 -2.93 2.50 -11.09
N SER A 53 -3.42 2.91 -12.27
CA SER A 53 -4.83 3.33 -12.45
C SER A 53 -5.72 2.16 -12.88
N THR A 54 -5.55 1.01 -12.22
CA THR A 54 -6.25 -0.25 -12.51
C THR A 54 -6.87 -0.80 -11.23
N SER A 55 -7.85 -1.70 -11.34
CA SER A 55 -8.55 -2.27 -10.18
C SER A 55 -7.65 -3.13 -9.29
N ASP A 56 -6.57 -3.68 -9.83
CA ASP A 56 -5.58 -4.53 -9.15
C ASP A 56 -4.35 -3.72 -8.66
N ALA A 57 -4.39 -2.39 -8.75
CA ALA A 57 -3.25 -1.53 -8.46
C ALA A 57 -2.72 -1.68 -7.03
N PHE A 58 -3.60 -1.85 -6.05
CA PHE A 58 -3.18 -2.01 -4.66
C PHE A 58 -2.34 -3.28 -4.47
N ASP A 59 -2.81 -4.42 -4.98
CA ASP A 59 -2.12 -5.70 -4.80
C ASP A 59 -0.74 -5.68 -5.45
N ARG A 60 -0.66 -5.18 -6.69
CA ARG A 60 0.61 -5.04 -7.41
C ARG A 60 1.55 -4.05 -6.75
N PHE A 61 1.03 -2.94 -6.23
CA PHE A 61 1.87 -1.95 -5.56
C PHE A 61 2.36 -2.47 -4.22
N SER A 62 1.51 -3.17 -3.47
CA SER A 62 1.89 -3.84 -2.23
C SER A 62 2.96 -4.90 -2.46
N GLU A 63 2.83 -5.71 -3.51
CA GLU A 63 3.83 -6.70 -3.92
C GLU A 63 5.15 -6.00 -4.29
N PHE A 64 5.11 -4.96 -5.10
CA PHE A 64 6.29 -4.17 -5.46
C PHE A 64 7.02 -3.59 -4.23
N VAL A 65 6.29 -2.95 -3.33
CA VAL A 65 6.85 -2.32 -2.12
C VAL A 65 7.45 -3.40 -1.20
N ASN A 66 6.82 -4.57 -1.11
CA ASN A 66 7.32 -5.71 -0.36
C ASN A 66 8.59 -6.33 -0.97
N ASP A 67 8.59 -6.58 -2.28
CA ASP A 67 9.69 -7.18 -3.04
C ASP A 67 10.95 -6.30 -3.06
N ASN A 68 10.76 -4.98 -3.03
CA ASN A 68 11.85 -4.01 -2.92
C ASN A 68 12.25 -3.69 -1.48
N HIS A 69 11.64 -4.38 -0.49
CA HIS A 69 11.91 -4.19 0.94
C HIS A 69 11.83 -2.73 1.39
N LEU A 70 10.87 -1.97 0.83
CA LEU A 70 10.70 -0.57 1.19
C LEU A 70 10.12 -0.48 2.60
N LYS A 71 10.42 0.63 3.29
CA LYS A 71 9.86 0.89 4.61
C LYS A 71 8.49 1.54 4.46
N TYR A 72 7.45 0.91 5.01
CA TYR A 72 6.10 1.45 5.04
C TYR A 72 5.32 0.91 6.24
N ASN A 73 4.21 1.57 6.56
CA ASN A 73 3.21 1.07 7.49
C ASN A 73 1.95 0.69 6.70
N ILE A 74 1.24 -0.32 7.19
CA ILE A 74 -0.08 -0.70 6.69
C ILE A 74 -1.10 -0.29 7.74
N TYR A 75 -2.07 0.51 7.30
CA TYR A 75 -3.29 0.72 8.06
C TYR A 75 -4.36 -0.20 7.48
N CYS A 76 -5.00 -0.94 8.38
CA CYS A 76 -6.15 -1.78 8.12
C CYS A 76 -7.24 -1.26 9.06
N GLY A 77 -8.20 -0.51 8.55
CA GLY A 77 -9.30 0.03 9.35
C GLY A 77 -10.56 0.27 8.56
#